data_AF-A0A2A4UJC5-F1
#
_entry.id   AF-A0A2A4UJC5-F1
#
_cell.length_a   1.000
_cell.length_b   1.000
_cell.length_c   1.000
_cell.angle_alpha   90.00
_cell.angle_beta   90.00
_cell.angle_gamma   90.00
#
_symmetry.space_group_name_H-M   'P 1'
#
loop_
_entity.id
_entity.type
_entity.pdbx_description
1 polymer ?
#
loop_
_entity_poly.entity_id
_entity_poly.type
_entity_poly.pdbx_seq_one_letter_code
_entity_poly.pdbx_strand_id
1 'polypeptide(L)'
;MENIFIAIAYDFTVTAAPAETADMPASYLNKIQPGDLFQSSTVDSTLEVDLGVAKAVNIIGGLFTNLPADAIWEIKAAATQGGLATGTVILASTGFRMDGFIRSDGRSHGLAFLSLSQTFRWWKITITGGTVPGGKLQMGRLFMGLAFTPTFNKSYGGGYRHITTTTYHRARSGAVIPNAGEGGREYQVKLGYLTESEAWEKFYDIQGAGPDKTPVLVSPDREGPYAQRELMYGFLNIREPVLKAALNTFAMALKVTETI
;
A
#
# COMPACT_ATOMS: atom_id res chain seq x y z
N MET A 1 -17.35 -2.79 12.19
CA MET A 1 -17.75 -3.16 10.82
C MET A 1 -16.48 -3.22 10.01
N GLU A 2 -16.21 -4.33 9.35
CA GLU A 2 -15.06 -4.46 8.45
C GLU A 2 -15.22 -3.45 7.32
N ASN A 3 -14.27 -2.54 7.12
CA ASN A 3 -14.37 -1.57 6.03
C ASN A 3 -13.25 -1.84 5.04
N ILE A 4 -13.59 -2.48 3.93
CA ILE A 4 -12.64 -2.71 2.85
C ILE A 4 -12.22 -1.37 2.23
N PHE A 5 -10.96 -1.28 1.87
CA PHE A 5 -10.50 -0.24 0.96
C PHE A 5 -9.61 -0.83 -0.14
N ILE A 6 -9.58 -0.12 -1.27
CA ILE A 6 -8.70 -0.38 -2.39
C ILE A 6 -8.11 0.96 -2.79
N ALA A 7 -6.79 1.06 -2.89
CA ALA A 7 -6.10 2.27 -3.30
C ALA A 7 -5.11 1.96 -4.43
N ILE A 8 -4.99 2.90 -5.37
CA ILE A 8 -3.97 2.85 -6.42
C ILE A 8 -2.81 3.75 -5.99
N ALA A 9 -1.58 3.28 -6.17
CA ALA A 9 -0.39 4.09 -5.90
C ALA A 9 -0.31 5.27 -6.88
N TYR A 10 -0.05 6.47 -6.37
CA TYR A 10 0.39 7.58 -7.20
C TYR A 10 1.89 7.50 -7.49
N ASP A 11 2.28 8.05 -8.63
CA ASP A 11 3.66 8.41 -8.89
C ASP A 11 4.04 9.65 -8.08
N PHE A 12 5.22 9.60 -7.47
CA PHE A 12 5.80 10.68 -6.68
C PHE A 12 7.32 10.61 -6.70
N THR A 13 7.97 11.69 -6.27
CA THR A 13 9.42 11.77 -6.09
C THR A 13 9.73 12.10 -4.64
N VAL A 14 10.60 11.33 -4.00
CA VAL A 14 11.18 11.73 -2.71
C VAL A 14 12.33 12.70 -2.99
N THR A 15 12.16 13.95 -2.54
CA THR A 15 13.04 15.08 -2.87
C THR A 15 14.04 15.39 -1.76
N ALA A 16 13.74 14.99 -0.52
CA ALA A 16 14.67 15.07 0.60
C ALA A 16 14.47 13.92 1.57
N ALA A 17 15.58 13.31 1.97
CA ALA A 17 15.69 12.35 3.07
C ALA A 17 17.02 12.59 3.78
N PRO A 18 17.11 13.55 4.72
CA PRO A 18 18.39 14.07 5.24
C PRO A 18 19.30 13.03 5.91
N ALA A 19 18.72 11.90 6.32
CA ALA A 19 19.42 10.80 6.97
C ALA A 19 19.62 9.58 6.04
N GLU A 20 19.47 9.70 4.71
CA GLU A 20 19.61 8.55 3.83
C GLU A 20 21.04 7.98 3.79
N THR A 21 21.14 6.67 3.54
CA THR A 21 22.41 6.01 3.28
C THR A 21 22.62 5.82 1.78
N ALA A 22 23.86 6.00 1.29
CA ALA A 22 24.15 6.01 -0.15
C ALA A 22 23.79 4.69 -0.87
N ASP A 23 23.96 3.55 -0.20
CA ASP A 23 23.68 2.23 -0.77
C ASP A 23 22.17 1.88 -0.79
N MET A 24 21.38 2.58 0.02
CA MET A 24 19.95 2.34 0.23
C MET A 24 19.20 3.69 0.22
N PRO A 25 19.22 4.41 -0.92
CA PRO A 25 18.75 5.79 -1.02
C PRO A 25 17.22 5.88 -0.95
N ALA A 26 16.72 7.07 -0.67
CA ALA A 26 15.28 7.32 -0.56
C ALA A 26 14.52 7.14 -1.89
N SER A 27 15.23 7.17 -3.03
CA SER A 27 14.66 6.82 -4.34
C SER A 27 14.15 5.38 -4.40
N TYR A 28 14.61 4.48 -3.52
CA TYR A 28 14.09 3.11 -3.45
C TYR A 28 12.66 3.05 -2.93
N LEU A 29 12.23 4.03 -2.13
CA LEU A 29 10.84 4.14 -1.68
C LEU A 29 9.83 4.30 -2.82
N ASN A 30 10.30 4.72 -4.01
CA ASN A 30 9.50 4.87 -5.23
C ASN A 30 9.39 3.60 -6.06
N LYS A 31 10.31 2.66 -5.87
CA LYS A 31 10.36 1.44 -6.66
C LYS A 31 9.18 0.55 -6.32
N ILE A 32 8.71 -0.22 -7.29
CA ILE A 32 7.55 -1.09 -7.09
C ILE A 32 7.91 -2.28 -6.19
N GLN A 33 9.14 -2.79 -6.30
CA GLN A 33 9.62 -3.95 -5.57
C GLN A 33 10.01 -3.57 -4.13
N PRO A 34 9.40 -4.19 -3.10
CA PRO A 34 9.68 -3.86 -1.70
C PRO A 34 11.00 -4.45 -1.18
N GLY A 35 11.69 -5.27 -1.98
CA GLY A 35 13.03 -5.78 -1.68
C GLY A 35 14.12 -4.71 -1.71
N ASP A 36 13.91 -3.64 -2.49
CA ASP A 36 14.81 -2.48 -2.53
C ASP A 36 14.51 -1.57 -1.34
N LEU A 37 15.29 -1.73 -0.26
CA LEU A 37 15.07 -1.01 0.98
C LEU A 37 15.67 0.39 0.94
N PHE A 38 14.90 1.38 1.35
CA PHE A 38 15.45 2.62 1.89
C PHE A 38 15.97 2.37 3.30
N GLN A 39 17.13 2.95 3.61
CA GLN A 39 17.67 2.93 4.96
C GLN A 39 18.15 4.31 5.38
N SER A 40 17.73 4.70 6.57
CA SER A 40 18.18 5.90 7.27
C SER A 40 19.37 5.58 8.19
N SER A 41 20.29 6.53 8.35
CA SER A 41 21.41 6.47 9.31
C SER A 41 20.95 6.59 10.76
N THR A 42 19.71 7.05 10.98
CA THR A 42 19.05 7.23 12.27
C THR A 42 17.65 6.63 12.25
N VAL A 43 17.08 6.37 13.43
CA VAL A 43 15.66 5.96 13.54
C VAL A 43 14.75 7.11 13.15
N ASP A 44 15.02 8.30 13.70
CA ASP A 44 14.29 9.51 13.34
C ASP A 44 14.64 9.90 11.91
N SER A 45 13.61 10.10 11.08
CA SER A 45 13.79 10.41 9.67
C SER A 45 12.68 11.31 9.17
N THR A 46 12.99 12.09 8.16
CA THR A 46 12.04 12.98 7.48
C THR A 46 12.10 12.70 5.99
N LEU A 47 10.94 12.52 5.38
CA LEU A 47 10.78 12.33 3.95
C LEU A 47 9.97 13.50 3.38
N GLU A 48 10.52 14.21 2.40
CA GLU A 48 9.79 15.21 1.62
C GLU A 48 9.45 14.66 0.24
N VAL A 49 8.18 14.73 -0.11
CA VAL A 49 7.60 14.08 -1.30
C VAL A 49 6.95 15.13 -2.19
N ASP A 50 7.25 15.06 -3.49
CA ASP A 50 6.58 15.81 -4.55
C ASP A 50 5.70 14.87 -5.38
N LEU A 51 4.39 15.15 -5.45
CA LEU A 51 3.45 14.44 -6.32
C LEU A 51 3.48 14.94 -7.79
N GLY A 52 4.32 15.93 -8.09
CA GLY A 52 4.46 16.62 -9.38
C GLY A 52 3.35 17.65 -9.64
N VAL A 53 2.13 17.33 -9.22
CA VAL A 53 0.93 18.18 -9.25
C VAL A 53 0.13 17.99 -7.96
N ALA A 54 -0.76 18.94 -7.64
CA ALA A 54 -1.65 18.77 -6.50
C ALA A 54 -2.63 17.62 -6.77
N LYS A 55 -2.65 16.62 -5.89
CA LYS A 55 -3.54 15.44 -5.98
C LYS A 55 -4.25 15.22 -4.66
N ALA A 56 -5.47 14.72 -4.73
CA ALA A 56 -6.23 14.31 -3.55
C ALA A 56 -5.65 13.01 -2.98
N VAL A 57 -5.24 13.04 -1.71
CA VAL A 57 -4.68 11.90 -0.97
C VAL A 57 -5.50 11.69 0.31
N ASN A 58 -5.90 10.46 0.58
CA ASN A 58 -6.48 10.07 1.87
C ASN A 58 -5.79 8.85 2.48
N ILE A 59 -4.81 8.26 1.80
CA ILE A 59 -4.06 7.11 2.29
C ILE A 59 -2.58 7.31 2.07
N ILE A 60 -1.82 7.12 3.14
CA ILE A 60 -0.36 7.16 3.16
C ILE A 60 0.10 5.92 3.90
N GLY A 61 0.98 5.12 3.30
CA GLY A 61 1.46 3.88 3.88
C GLY A 61 2.98 3.78 3.81
N GLY A 62 3.63 3.52 4.93
CA GLY A 62 5.02 3.08 4.94
C GLY A 62 5.03 1.57 5.07
N LEU A 63 5.38 0.87 4.00
CA LEU A 63 5.25 -0.58 3.90
C LEU A 63 6.58 -1.29 4.11
N PHE A 64 6.52 -2.50 4.66
CA PHE A 64 7.67 -3.39 4.86
C PHE A 64 8.78 -2.72 5.69
N THR A 65 8.40 -2.15 6.83
CA THR A 65 9.31 -1.41 7.71
C THR A 65 9.78 -2.26 8.89
N ASN A 66 10.92 -1.88 9.46
CA ASN A 66 11.40 -2.42 10.72
C ASN A 66 10.98 -1.57 11.94
N LEU A 67 10.03 -0.65 11.76
CA LEU A 67 9.62 0.27 12.82
C LEU A 67 8.79 -0.46 13.89
N PRO A 68 9.08 -0.22 15.18
CA PRO A 68 8.36 -0.84 16.29
C PRO A 68 6.98 -0.20 16.51
N ALA A 69 6.23 -0.76 17.46
CA ALA A 69 4.87 -0.31 17.80
C ALA A 69 4.81 1.13 18.32
N ASP A 70 5.85 1.57 19.00
CA ASP A 70 5.99 2.86 19.66
C ASP A 70 6.56 3.94 18.72
N ALA A 71 6.93 3.59 17.49
CA ALA A 71 7.27 4.57 16.47
C ALA A 71 6.04 5.41 16.15
N ILE A 72 6.25 6.71 16.00
CA ILE A 72 5.23 7.69 15.66
C ILE A 72 5.59 8.39 14.36
N TRP A 73 4.58 8.97 13.72
CA TRP A 73 4.77 9.86 12.59
C TRP A 73 3.88 11.09 12.66
N GLU A 74 4.35 12.16 12.03
CA GLU A 74 3.61 13.37 11.74
C GLU A 74 3.60 13.57 10.23
N ILE A 75 2.45 13.96 9.69
CA ILE A 75 2.28 14.23 8.26
C ILE A 75 1.83 15.67 8.08
N LYS A 76 2.61 16.41 7.29
CA LYS A 76 2.32 17.78 6.86
C LYS A 76 2.19 17.84 5.34
N ALA A 77 1.44 18.81 4.84
CA ALA A 77 1.32 19.06 3.41
C ALA A 77 1.29 20.54 3.07
N ALA A 78 1.71 20.88 1.86
CA ALA A 78 1.76 22.25 1.36
C ALA A 78 1.59 22.32 -0.17
N ALA A 79 1.26 23.51 -0.67
CA ALA A 79 1.17 23.77 -2.11
C ALA A 79 2.57 23.88 -2.76
N THR A 80 3.59 24.29 -2.01
CA THR A 80 4.97 24.49 -2.47
C THR A 80 5.96 23.81 -1.52
N GLN A 81 7.14 23.46 -2.01
CA GLN A 81 8.18 22.80 -1.20
C GLN A 81 8.58 23.63 0.02
N GLY A 82 8.89 24.92 -0.18
CA GLY A 82 9.25 25.83 0.91
C GLY A 82 8.13 26.02 1.95
N GLY A 83 6.88 25.72 1.59
CA GLY A 83 5.75 25.75 2.51
C GLY A 83 5.69 24.58 3.49
N LEU A 84 6.48 23.51 3.31
CA LEU A 84 6.45 22.33 4.19
C LEU A 84 6.87 22.63 5.63
N ALA A 85 7.70 23.65 5.86
CA ALA A 85 8.13 24.04 7.21
C ALA A 85 6.97 24.54 8.08
N THR A 86 6.00 25.23 7.47
CA THR A 86 4.81 25.80 8.12
C THR A 86 3.51 25.23 7.53
N GLY A 87 3.59 24.05 6.91
CA GLY A 87 2.51 23.45 6.15
C GLY A 87 1.34 23.03 7.04
N THR A 88 0.22 22.70 6.43
CA THR A 88 -0.95 22.19 7.14
C THR A 88 -0.60 20.84 7.76
N VAL A 89 -0.83 20.70 9.08
CA VAL A 89 -0.74 19.41 9.76
C VAL A 89 -1.93 18.58 9.33
N ILE A 90 -1.66 17.52 8.56
CA ILE A 90 -2.67 16.59 8.06
C ILE A 90 -2.91 15.48 9.08
N LEU A 91 -1.83 14.98 9.67
CA LEU A 91 -1.86 13.99 10.73
C LEU A 91 -0.93 14.48 11.83
N ALA A 92 -1.50 14.76 13.00
CA ALA A 92 -0.71 15.02 14.20
C ALA A 92 0.05 13.75 14.62
N SER A 93 1.09 13.92 15.44
CA SER A 93 1.89 12.83 15.98
C SER A 93 1.02 11.66 16.47
N THR A 94 1.03 10.56 15.73
CA THR A 94 0.26 9.35 16.00
C THR A 94 1.11 8.11 15.78
N GLY A 95 0.66 6.96 16.27
CA GLY A 95 1.32 5.68 16.03
C GLY A 95 1.52 5.44 14.54
N PHE A 96 2.76 5.10 14.17
CA PHE A 96 3.11 4.78 12.79
C PHE A 96 2.50 3.44 12.39
N ARG A 97 2.73 2.42 13.24
CA ARG A 97 2.46 1.03 12.93
C ARG A 97 0.97 0.74 12.99
N MET A 98 0.45 0.01 12.01
CA MET A 98 -0.90 -0.56 12.08
C MET A 98 -1.01 -1.56 13.23
N ASP A 99 -2.18 -1.66 13.82
CA ASP A 99 -2.45 -2.69 14.82
C ASP A 99 -2.55 -4.09 14.19
N GLY A 100 -2.29 -5.08 15.03
CA GLY A 100 -2.44 -6.49 14.69
C GLY A 100 -1.14 -7.27 14.60
N PHE A 101 -1.28 -8.55 14.24
CA PHE A 101 -0.17 -9.49 14.25
C PHE A 101 0.83 -9.23 13.13
N ILE A 102 2.10 -9.09 13.47
CA ILE A 102 3.18 -8.96 12.49
C ILE A 102 3.34 -10.30 11.74
N ARG A 103 3.83 -10.21 10.50
CA ARG A 103 4.25 -11.37 9.72
C ARG A 103 5.51 -11.99 10.34
N SER A 104 5.79 -13.24 9.99
CA SER A 104 6.96 -13.97 10.50
C SER A 104 8.30 -13.42 9.99
N ASP A 105 8.27 -12.59 8.95
CA ASP A 105 9.45 -11.87 8.44
C ASP A 105 9.90 -10.71 9.35
N GLY A 106 9.12 -10.39 10.40
CA GLY A 106 9.41 -9.31 11.34
C GLY A 106 9.19 -7.91 10.77
N ARG A 107 8.69 -7.78 9.53
CA ARG A 107 8.39 -6.48 8.92
C ARG A 107 6.95 -6.09 9.19
N SER A 108 6.74 -4.80 9.40
CA SER A 108 5.44 -4.22 9.68
C SER A 108 5.03 -3.18 8.64
N HIS A 109 3.75 -2.84 8.64
CA HIS A 109 3.22 -1.74 7.84
C HIS A 109 2.73 -0.62 8.76
N GLY A 110 2.96 0.63 8.34
CA GLY A 110 2.30 1.79 8.88
C GLY A 110 1.29 2.34 7.88
N LEU A 111 0.12 2.75 8.35
CA LEU A 111 -0.96 3.24 7.49
C LEU A 111 -1.69 4.42 8.14
N ALA A 112 -1.66 5.56 7.46
CA ALA A 112 -2.46 6.72 7.78
C ALA A 112 -3.64 6.76 6.82
N PHE A 113 -4.83 6.44 7.34
CA PHE A 113 -6.08 6.56 6.60
C PHE A 113 -6.84 7.79 7.08
N LEU A 114 -6.93 8.81 6.22
CA LEU A 114 -7.60 10.07 6.50
C LEU A 114 -9.09 9.94 6.21
N SER A 115 -9.94 10.48 7.09
CA SER A 115 -11.39 10.49 6.88
C SER A 115 -11.83 11.37 5.71
N LEU A 116 -11.04 12.39 5.36
CA LEU A 116 -11.25 13.29 4.24
C LEU A 116 -9.98 13.39 3.41
N SER A 117 -10.12 13.33 2.09
CA SER A 117 -9.00 13.52 1.17
C SER A 117 -8.46 14.95 1.24
N GLN A 118 -7.14 15.08 1.27
CA GLN A 118 -6.43 16.35 1.30
C GLN A 118 -5.73 16.55 -0.03
N THR A 119 -5.89 17.73 -0.64
CA THR A 119 -5.36 18.02 -1.99
C THR A 119 -4.15 18.93 -1.90
N PHE A 120 -2.97 18.35 -2.03
CA PHE A 120 -1.69 19.07 -1.98
C PHE A 120 -0.68 18.44 -2.94
N ARG A 121 0.35 19.20 -3.31
CA ARG A 121 1.45 18.72 -4.16
C ARG A 121 2.61 18.18 -3.32
N TRP A 122 2.98 18.92 -2.28
CA TRP A 122 4.14 18.63 -1.45
C TRP A 122 3.71 18.05 -0.11
N TRP A 123 4.39 17.00 0.31
CA TRP A 123 4.10 16.28 1.55
C TRP A 123 5.38 16.05 2.34
N LYS A 124 5.27 16.14 3.66
CA LYS A 124 6.36 15.87 4.59
C LYS A 124 5.91 14.83 5.60
N ILE A 125 6.64 13.74 5.67
CA ILE A 125 6.42 12.64 6.61
C ILE A 125 7.60 12.64 7.56
N THR A 126 7.34 12.97 8.82
CA THR A 126 8.35 12.94 9.87
C THR A 126 8.09 11.71 10.72
N ILE A 127 9.06 10.82 10.83
CA ILE A 127 9.01 9.61 11.63
C ILE A 127 9.90 9.84 12.84
N THR A 128 9.38 9.57 14.02
CA THR A 128 10.10 9.70 15.29
C THR A 128 9.94 8.43 16.11
N GLY A 129 11.00 8.00 16.76
CA GLY A 129 10.93 7.07 17.87
C GLY A 129 10.99 5.58 17.52
N GLY A 130 11.07 4.80 18.60
CA GLY A 130 11.24 3.35 18.59
C GLY A 130 12.67 2.89 18.85
N THR A 131 12.86 1.88 19.69
CA THR A 131 14.15 1.17 19.77
C THR A 131 14.22 0.17 18.62
N VAL A 132 14.74 0.61 17.47
CA VAL A 132 14.97 -0.26 16.31
C VAL A 132 16.29 -1.02 16.49
N PRO A 133 16.33 -2.35 16.37
CA PRO A 133 17.58 -3.10 16.36
C PRO A 133 18.54 -2.57 15.28
N GLY A 134 19.76 -2.20 15.69
CA GLY A 134 20.75 -1.58 14.79
C GLY A 134 20.62 -0.07 14.61
N GLY A 135 19.62 0.58 15.22
CA GLY A 135 19.49 2.04 15.28
C GLY A 135 19.17 2.72 13.95
N LYS A 136 18.72 1.95 12.96
CA LYS A 136 18.47 2.40 11.58
C LYS A 136 17.05 2.07 11.15
N LEU A 137 16.33 3.07 10.67
CA LEU A 137 15.03 2.85 10.02
C LEU A 137 15.25 2.22 8.65
N GLN A 138 14.47 1.17 8.35
CA GLN A 138 14.37 0.55 7.03
C GLN A 138 12.91 0.53 6.58
N MET A 139 12.67 0.82 5.29
CA MET A 139 11.34 0.80 4.67
C MET A 139 11.46 0.36 3.22
N GLY A 140 10.63 -0.59 2.80
CA GLY A 140 10.66 -1.11 1.43
C GLY A 140 9.86 -0.28 0.43
N ARG A 141 8.79 0.40 0.88
CA ARG A 141 7.93 1.18 -0.03
C ARG A 141 7.22 2.29 0.71
N LEU A 142 7.21 3.49 0.13
CA LEU A 142 6.23 4.51 0.48
C LEU A 142 5.03 4.40 -0.49
N PHE A 143 3.82 4.42 0.06
CA PHE A 143 2.57 4.36 -0.69
C PHE A 143 1.79 5.64 -0.42
N MET A 144 1.31 6.31 -1.46
CA MET A 144 0.42 7.45 -1.36
C MET A 144 -0.64 7.34 -2.44
N GLY A 145 -1.89 7.63 -2.10
CA GLY A 145 -2.98 7.52 -3.07
C GLY A 145 -4.32 8.02 -2.55
N LEU A 146 -5.34 7.75 -3.34
CA LEU A 146 -6.73 7.88 -2.95
C LEU A 146 -7.34 6.49 -2.80
N ALA A 147 -7.64 6.11 -1.56
CA ALA A 147 -8.38 4.93 -1.21
C ALA A 147 -9.86 5.12 -1.54
N PHE A 148 -10.37 4.14 -2.26
CA PHE A 148 -11.78 3.91 -2.50
C PHE A 148 -12.31 2.94 -1.43
N THR A 149 -13.39 3.34 -0.75
CA THR A 149 -14.17 2.50 0.16
C THR A 149 -15.60 2.46 -0.38
N PRO A 150 -16.12 1.28 -0.74
CA PRO A 150 -17.47 1.18 -1.28
C PRO A 150 -18.52 1.48 -0.20
N THR A 151 -19.63 2.08 -0.61
CA THR A 151 -20.79 2.38 0.25
C THR A 151 -21.34 1.10 0.86
N PHE A 152 -21.41 0.04 0.07
CA PHE A 152 -21.74 -1.29 0.54
C PHE A 152 -20.48 -2.14 0.60
N ASN A 153 -20.26 -2.76 1.76
CA ASN A 153 -19.07 -3.57 2.00
C ASN A 153 -18.97 -4.77 1.04
N LYS A 154 -17.81 -5.44 1.05
CA LYS A 154 -17.55 -6.64 0.25
C LYS A 154 -18.64 -7.69 0.41
N SER A 155 -18.99 -8.32 -0.70
CA SER A 155 -19.88 -9.48 -0.72
C SER A 155 -19.15 -10.73 -0.26
N TYR A 156 -19.91 -11.69 0.26
CA TYR A 156 -19.38 -13.00 0.65
C TYR A 156 -18.74 -13.74 -0.54
N GLY A 157 -17.78 -14.62 -0.24
CA GLY A 157 -17.09 -15.44 -1.22
C GLY A 157 -15.81 -14.82 -1.81
N GLY A 158 -15.28 -13.78 -1.16
CA GLY A 158 -13.86 -13.40 -1.27
C GLY A 158 -13.01 -14.19 -0.27
N GLY A 159 -11.69 -14.22 -0.47
CA GLY A 159 -10.79 -15.00 0.39
C GLY A 159 -9.31 -14.90 0.04
N TYR A 160 -8.49 -15.37 0.97
CA TYR A 160 -7.05 -15.49 0.82
C TYR A 160 -6.65 -16.85 0.27
N ARG A 161 -5.58 -16.85 -0.53
CA ARG A 161 -4.93 -18.06 -0.99
C ARG A 161 -3.43 -17.87 -0.96
N HIS A 162 -2.70 -18.87 -0.44
CA HIS A 162 -1.26 -18.95 -0.65
C HIS A 162 -0.97 -19.49 -2.04
N ILE A 163 -0.07 -18.82 -2.73
CA ILE A 163 0.37 -19.19 -4.07
C ILE A 163 1.88 -19.42 -4.05
N THR A 164 2.39 -20.13 -5.05
CA THR A 164 3.83 -20.24 -5.29
C THR A 164 4.09 -19.96 -6.76
N THR A 165 5.21 -19.30 -7.05
CA THR A 165 5.69 -19.08 -8.42
C THR A 165 6.52 -20.26 -8.94
N THR A 166 6.55 -21.38 -8.20
CA THR A 166 7.29 -22.59 -8.60
C THR A 166 6.82 -23.11 -9.95
N THR A 167 7.76 -23.25 -10.88
CA THR A 167 7.53 -23.85 -12.19
C THR A 167 8.09 -25.26 -12.22
N TYR A 168 7.46 -26.13 -13.01
CA TYR A 168 7.88 -27.53 -13.13
C TYR A 168 8.28 -27.82 -14.57
N HIS A 169 9.52 -28.24 -14.76
CA HIS A 169 10.01 -28.70 -16.06
C HIS A 169 10.04 -30.22 -16.10
N ARG A 170 9.60 -30.81 -17.22
CA ARG A 170 9.79 -32.25 -17.46
C ARG A 170 11.04 -32.44 -18.30
N ALA A 171 12.01 -33.16 -17.75
CA ALA A 171 13.19 -33.59 -18.48
C ALA A 171 12.84 -34.66 -19.52
N ARG A 172 13.71 -34.86 -20.51
CA ARG A 172 13.57 -35.91 -21.54
C ARG A 172 13.49 -37.33 -20.95
N SER A 173 14.06 -37.54 -19.75
CA SER A 173 13.97 -38.80 -19.00
C SER A 173 12.62 -39.03 -18.31
N GLY A 174 11.70 -38.06 -18.35
CA GLY A 174 10.44 -38.08 -17.60
C GLY A 174 10.54 -37.54 -16.17
N ALA A 175 11.75 -37.20 -15.69
CA ALA A 175 11.93 -36.57 -14.38
C ALA A 175 11.29 -35.17 -14.34
N VAL A 176 10.59 -34.85 -13.26
CA VAL A 176 10.06 -33.51 -13.00
C VAL A 176 11.10 -32.73 -12.18
N ILE A 177 11.62 -31.64 -12.73
CA ILE A 177 12.57 -30.75 -12.08
C ILE A 177 11.80 -29.50 -11.63
N PRO A 178 11.60 -29.30 -10.32
CA PRO A 178 11.00 -28.08 -9.80
C PRO A 178 12.03 -26.95 -9.86
N ASN A 179 11.66 -25.83 -10.49
CA ASN A 179 12.32 -24.56 -10.31
C ASN A 179 11.61 -23.85 -9.16
N ALA A 180 12.20 -23.94 -7.97
CA ALA A 180 11.64 -23.37 -6.75
C ALA A 180 11.38 -21.88 -6.96
N GLY A 181 10.11 -21.50 -6.87
CA GLY A 181 9.68 -20.12 -6.83
C GLY A 181 9.46 -19.67 -5.41
N GLU A 182 9.19 -18.38 -5.25
CA GLU A 182 8.84 -17.80 -3.96
C GLU A 182 7.36 -18.05 -3.62
N GLY A 183 7.08 -18.10 -2.32
CA GLY A 183 5.72 -18.19 -1.81
C GLY A 183 5.11 -16.79 -1.73
N GLY A 184 3.92 -16.61 -2.30
CA GLY A 184 3.17 -15.36 -2.27
C GLY A 184 1.75 -15.55 -1.71
N ARG A 185 1.00 -14.46 -1.71
CA ARG A 185 -0.41 -14.45 -1.33
C ARG A 185 -1.26 -13.82 -2.42
N GLU A 186 -2.48 -14.29 -2.49
CA GLU A 186 -3.51 -13.78 -3.36
C GLU A 186 -4.76 -13.50 -2.54
N TYR A 187 -5.41 -12.37 -2.80
CA TYR A 187 -6.67 -12.00 -2.19
C TYR A 187 -7.69 -11.73 -3.29
N GLN A 188 -8.81 -12.43 -3.22
CA GLN A 188 -9.96 -12.18 -4.08
C GLN A 188 -11.02 -11.42 -3.28
N VAL A 189 -11.48 -10.30 -3.83
CA VAL A 189 -12.62 -9.55 -3.29
C VAL A 189 -13.74 -9.53 -4.32
N LYS A 190 -14.97 -9.66 -3.82
CA LYS A 190 -16.21 -9.50 -4.58
C LYS A 190 -16.98 -8.30 -4.03
N LEU A 191 -17.44 -7.44 -4.91
CA LEU A 191 -18.24 -6.27 -4.60
C LEU A 191 -19.52 -6.39 -5.42
N GLY A 192 -20.60 -6.83 -4.79
CA GLY A 192 -21.85 -7.15 -5.47
C GLY A 192 -22.87 -6.01 -5.54
N TYR A 193 -22.63 -4.92 -4.79
CA TYR A 193 -23.61 -3.85 -4.58
C TYR A 193 -23.00 -2.47 -4.80
N LEU A 194 -22.34 -2.26 -5.94
CA LEU A 194 -21.79 -0.96 -6.31
C LEU A 194 -22.88 -0.07 -6.90
N THR A 195 -22.83 1.22 -6.54
CA THR A 195 -23.62 2.25 -7.22
C THR A 195 -23.03 2.54 -8.60
N GLU A 196 -23.81 3.19 -9.47
CA GLU A 196 -23.36 3.56 -10.82
C GLU A 196 -22.13 4.47 -10.80
N SER A 197 -22.11 5.46 -9.90
CA SER A 197 -20.97 6.37 -9.76
C SER A 197 -19.73 5.64 -9.25
N GLU A 198 -19.86 4.75 -8.26
CA GLU A 198 -18.71 3.96 -7.77
C GLU A 198 -18.15 3.04 -8.87
N ALA A 199 -19.03 2.41 -9.64
CA ALA A 199 -18.65 1.51 -10.72
C ALA A 199 -17.87 2.23 -11.83
N TRP A 200 -18.34 3.41 -12.27
CA TRP A 200 -17.77 4.10 -13.42
C TRP A 200 -16.72 5.15 -13.07
N GLU A 201 -16.84 5.87 -11.95
CA GLU A 201 -15.88 6.94 -11.60
C GLU A 201 -14.70 6.46 -10.76
N LYS A 202 -14.84 5.34 -10.04
CA LYS A 202 -13.79 4.85 -9.14
C LYS A 202 -13.23 3.54 -9.65
N PHE A 203 -14.12 2.59 -9.92
CA PHE A 203 -13.69 1.26 -10.26
C PHE A 203 -13.16 1.10 -11.67
N TYR A 204 -13.69 1.86 -12.62
CA TYR A 204 -13.14 1.89 -13.97
C TYR A 204 -11.65 2.27 -13.96
N ASP A 205 -11.27 3.25 -13.13
CA ASP A 205 -9.88 3.66 -12.96
C ASP A 205 -9.03 2.57 -12.29
N ILE A 206 -9.57 1.89 -11.26
CA ILE A 206 -8.92 0.74 -10.62
C ILE A 206 -8.69 -0.39 -11.63
N GLN A 207 -9.67 -0.71 -12.48
CA GLN A 207 -9.46 -1.69 -13.55
C GLN A 207 -8.41 -1.21 -14.54
N GLY A 208 -8.40 0.08 -14.87
CA GLY A 208 -7.43 0.75 -15.73
C GLY A 208 -5.98 0.56 -15.29
N ALA A 209 -5.70 0.54 -13.99
CA ALA A 209 -4.36 0.29 -13.42
C ALA A 209 -3.73 -1.03 -13.90
N GLY A 210 -4.54 -2.08 -14.06
CA GLY A 210 -4.14 -3.32 -14.72
C GLY A 210 -3.14 -4.22 -14.00
N PRO A 211 -2.86 -5.39 -14.60
CA PRO A 211 -2.09 -6.46 -13.98
C PRO A 211 -0.60 -6.16 -13.80
N ASP A 212 -0.04 -5.17 -14.49
CA ASP A 212 1.41 -4.97 -14.49
C ASP A 212 1.85 -3.50 -14.41
N LYS A 213 0.92 -2.52 -14.38
CA LYS A 213 1.31 -1.11 -14.49
C LYS A 213 1.40 -0.42 -13.14
N THR A 214 0.37 -0.56 -12.31
CA THR A 214 0.31 0.22 -11.07
C THR A 214 -0.04 -0.69 -9.91
N PRO A 215 0.81 -0.74 -8.88
CA PRO A 215 0.51 -1.53 -7.70
C PRO A 215 -0.66 -0.91 -6.93
N VAL A 216 -1.45 -1.77 -6.34
CA VAL A 216 -2.60 -1.44 -5.50
C VAL A 216 -2.35 -1.88 -4.07
N LEU A 217 -2.97 -1.17 -3.15
CA LEU A 217 -3.03 -1.52 -1.73
C LEU A 217 -4.47 -1.88 -1.39
N VAL A 218 -4.66 -3.06 -0.81
CA VAL A 218 -5.99 -3.56 -0.41
C VAL A 218 -5.94 -4.03 1.03
N SER A 219 -6.97 -3.67 1.81
CA SER A 219 -7.21 -4.25 3.14
C SER A 219 -8.69 -4.57 3.26
N PRO A 220 -9.09 -5.82 3.54
CA PRO A 220 -10.50 -6.17 3.71
C PRO A 220 -11.10 -5.71 5.03
N ASP A 221 -10.26 -5.60 6.06
CA ASP A 221 -10.54 -4.89 7.29
C ASP A 221 -9.24 -4.21 7.75
N ARG A 222 -9.31 -2.92 8.02
CA ARG A 222 -8.13 -2.13 8.41
C ARG A 222 -8.02 -1.94 9.92
N GLU A 223 -9.12 -2.13 10.64
CA GLU A 223 -9.20 -1.93 12.10
C GLU A 223 -9.20 -3.28 12.86
N GLY A 224 -9.19 -4.38 12.12
CA GLY A 224 -9.23 -5.73 12.68
C GLY A 224 -7.92 -6.14 13.35
N PRO A 225 -7.95 -7.15 14.25
CA PRO A 225 -6.76 -7.65 14.95
C PRO A 225 -5.72 -8.28 14.02
N TYR A 226 -6.08 -8.53 12.75
CA TYR A 226 -5.22 -9.08 11.72
C TYR A 226 -4.89 -8.07 10.62
N ALA A 227 -5.21 -6.79 10.78
CA ALA A 227 -5.06 -5.77 9.74
C ALA A 227 -3.65 -5.72 9.12
N GLN A 228 -2.59 -5.82 9.95
CA GLN A 228 -1.20 -5.97 9.50
C GLN A 228 -0.99 -7.12 8.49
N ARG A 229 -1.59 -8.29 8.73
CA ARG A 229 -1.45 -9.46 7.85
C ARG A 229 -2.38 -9.36 6.65
N GLU A 230 -3.55 -8.78 6.84
CA GLU A 230 -4.59 -8.69 5.83
C GLU A 230 -4.32 -7.59 4.80
N LEU A 231 -3.55 -6.58 5.17
CA LEU A 231 -3.04 -5.59 4.23
C LEU A 231 -2.19 -6.28 3.16
N MET A 232 -2.52 -6.00 1.90
CA MET A 232 -1.83 -6.59 0.77
C MET A 232 -1.48 -5.53 -0.26
N TYR A 233 -0.20 -5.50 -0.61
CA TYR A 233 0.36 -4.65 -1.65
C TYR A 233 0.76 -5.52 -2.84
N GLY A 234 0.29 -5.17 -4.03
CA GLY A 234 0.70 -5.87 -5.24
C GLY A 234 -0.15 -5.51 -6.45
N PHE A 235 -0.36 -6.44 -7.36
CA PHE A 235 -0.95 -6.16 -8.67
C PHE A 235 -2.30 -6.84 -8.90
N LEU A 236 -3.11 -6.26 -9.79
CA LEU A 236 -4.45 -6.75 -10.13
C LEU A 236 -4.41 -7.89 -11.17
N ASN A 237 -4.56 -9.14 -10.75
CA ASN A 237 -4.38 -10.30 -11.62
C ASN A 237 -5.61 -10.63 -12.50
N ILE A 238 -6.82 -10.15 -12.17
CA ILE A 238 -8.04 -10.41 -12.98
C ILE A 238 -8.88 -9.15 -13.10
N ARG A 239 -9.31 -8.86 -14.33
CA ARG A 239 -10.27 -7.80 -14.70
C ARG A 239 -11.60 -8.44 -15.11
N GLU A 240 -12.41 -8.83 -14.14
CA GLU A 240 -13.79 -9.19 -14.50
C GLU A 240 -14.52 -7.94 -15.01
N PRO A 241 -15.38 -8.06 -16.03
CA PRO A 241 -16.15 -6.93 -16.51
C PRO A 241 -17.03 -6.37 -15.38
N VAL A 242 -17.30 -5.07 -15.41
CA VAL A 242 -18.32 -4.48 -14.54
C VAL A 242 -19.68 -5.03 -14.98
N LEU A 243 -20.32 -5.83 -14.13
CA LEU A 243 -21.61 -6.46 -14.41
C LEU A 243 -22.74 -5.59 -13.88
N LYS A 244 -23.80 -5.39 -14.66
CA LYS A 244 -25.05 -4.81 -14.15
C LYS A 244 -25.86 -5.92 -13.47
N ALA A 245 -25.72 -6.04 -12.15
CA ALA A 245 -26.31 -7.13 -11.37
C ALA A 245 -27.82 -6.98 -11.17
N ALA A 246 -28.30 -5.73 -11.05
CA ALA A 246 -29.72 -5.39 -10.98
C ALA A 246 -29.95 -3.98 -11.53
N LEU A 247 -31.19 -3.48 -11.45
CA LEU A 247 -31.48 -2.09 -11.78
C LEU A 247 -30.65 -1.17 -10.87
N ASN A 248 -29.75 -0.39 -11.47
CA ASN A 248 -28.84 0.55 -10.81
C ASN A 248 -27.87 -0.08 -9.78
N THR A 249 -27.62 -1.39 -9.90
CA THR A 249 -26.64 -2.08 -9.06
C THR A 249 -25.62 -2.78 -9.94
N PHE A 250 -24.35 -2.58 -9.62
CA PHE A 250 -23.23 -3.14 -10.34
C PHE A 250 -22.44 -4.10 -9.45
N ALA A 251 -21.86 -5.12 -10.08
CA ALA A 251 -21.07 -6.13 -9.41
C ALA A 251 -19.74 -6.35 -10.11
N MET A 252 -18.73 -6.76 -9.33
CA MET A 252 -17.40 -7.08 -9.81
C MET A 252 -16.66 -7.99 -8.83
N ALA A 253 -15.75 -8.80 -9.35
CA ALA A 253 -14.65 -9.34 -8.57
C ALA A 253 -13.30 -8.83 -9.08
N LEU A 254 -12.37 -8.67 -8.15
CA LEU A 254 -10.96 -8.42 -8.46
C LEU A 254 -10.10 -9.34 -7.60
N LYS A 255 -8.91 -9.56 -8.11
CA LYS A 255 -7.91 -10.43 -7.51
C LYS A 255 -6.62 -9.66 -7.45
N VAL A 256 -6.04 -9.58 -6.27
CA VAL A 256 -4.75 -8.93 -6.06
C VAL A 256 -3.75 -10.04 -5.74
N THR A 257 -2.58 -9.98 -6.38
CA THR A 257 -1.45 -10.86 -6.10
C THR A 257 -0.36 -10.03 -5.45
N GLU A 258 0.09 -10.46 -4.27
CA GLU A 258 1.10 -9.78 -3.47
C GLU A 258 2.44 -9.67 -4.21
N THR A 259 3.06 -8.49 -4.13
CA THR A 259 4.47 -8.29 -4.54
C THR A 259 5.37 -8.60 -3.37
N ILE A 260 6.40 -9.39 -3.62
CA ILE A 260 7.33 -9.94 -2.63
C ILE A 260 8.65 -9.18 -2.70
#